data_AF-A0A7M2SXA0-F1
#
_entry.id   AF-A0A7M2SXA0-F1
#
_cell.length_a   1.000
_cell.length_b   1.000
_cell.length_c   1.000
_cell.angle_alpha   90.00
_cell.angle_beta   90.00
_cell.angle_gamma   90.00
#
_symmetry.space_group_name_H-M   'P 1'
#
loop_
_entity.id
_entity.type
_entity.pdbx_description
1 polymer ?
#
loop_
_entity_poly.entity_id
_entity_poly.type
_entity_poly.pdbx_seq_one_letter_code
_entity_poly.pdbx_strand_id
1 'polypeptide(L)' 'MTSNNTPPPAAGLGIWANLGVWIAFGSAFGLLFGVVVGGLFDNAGLVVALGLSLGSGLGVAAWAVFIGPRRNARGES' A
#
# COMPACT_ATOMS: atom_id res chain seq x y z
N MET A 1 24.82 20.27 -30.03
CA MET A 1 23.40 19.94 -29.81
C MET A 1 23.35 18.68 -28.95
N THR A 2 23.26 18.83 -27.63
CA THR A 2 23.13 17.69 -26.71
C THR A 2 21.64 17.44 -26.50
N SER A 3 21.10 16.39 -27.12
CA SER A 3 19.72 15.99 -26.91
C SER A 3 19.59 15.48 -25.48
N ASN A 4 19.00 16.30 -24.61
CA ASN A 4 18.68 15.94 -23.24
C ASN A 4 17.47 15.00 -23.26
N ASN A 5 17.73 13.71 -23.51
CA ASN A 5 16.72 12.66 -23.58
C ASN A 5 16.43 12.12 -22.16
N THR A 6 16.21 13.00 -21.19
CA THR A 6 15.74 12.57 -19.88
C THR A 6 14.33 11.99 -20.07
N PRO A 7 14.10 10.69 -19.79
CA PRO A 7 12.77 10.10 -19.90
C PRO A 7 11.82 10.88 -19.00
N PRO A 8 10.58 11.17 -19.42
CA PRO A 8 9.62 11.85 -18.58
C PRO A 8 9.47 11.06 -17.27
N PRO A 9 9.49 11.72 -16.10
CA PRO A 9 9.12 11.07 -14.85
C PRO A 9 7.75 10.43 -15.09
N ALA A 10 7.67 9.09 -15.00
CA ALA A 10 6.43 8.38 -15.26
C ALA A 10 5.32 8.94 -14.35
N ALA A 11 4.45 9.78 -14.92
CA ALA A 11 3.43 10.54 -14.20
C ALA A 11 2.43 9.63 -13.47
N GLY A 12 2.39 8.34 -13.80
CA GLY A 12 1.57 7.34 -13.13
C GLY A 12 2.09 6.86 -11.76
N LEU A 13 3.34 7.15 -11.39
CA LEU A 13 3.91 6.68 -10.12
C LEU A 13 3.72 7.65 -8.95
N GLY A 14 3.20 8.86 -9.17
CA GLY A 14 3.24 9.94 -8.16
C GLY A 14 2.61 9.56 -6.82
N ILE A 15 1.30 9.29 -6.81
CA ILE A 15 0.57 8.99 -5.57
C ILE A 15 0.73 7.53 -5.13
N TRP A 16 0.85 6.63 -6.10
CA TRP A 16 1.04 5.21 -5.87
C TRP A 16 2.43 4.88 -5.33
N ALA A 17 3.44 5.75 -5.51
CA ALA A 17 4.75 5.57 -4.89
C ALA A 17 4.74 5.73 -3.37
N ASN A 18 3.71 6.36 -2.80
CA ASN A 18 3.65 6.66 -1.38
C ASN A 18 3.23 5.42 -0.57
N LEU A 19 4.14 4.89 0.26
CA LEU A 19 3.89 3.76 1.15
C LEU A 19 2.67 4.01 2.06
N GLY A 20 2.49 5.24 2.56
CA GLY A 20 1.38 5.62 3.42
C GLY A 20 0.02 5.48 2.74
N VAL A 21 -0.07 5.72 1.42
CA VAL A 21 -1.31 5.50 0.65
C VAL A 21 -1.67 4.01 0.64
N TRP A 22 -0.68 3.15 0.48
CA TRP A 22 -0.90 1.70 0.48
C TRP A 22 -1.19 1.16 1.87
N ILE A 23 -0.57 1.70 2.92
CA ILE A 23 -0.93 1.38 4.30
C ILE A 23 -2.37 1.80 4.57
N ALA A 24 -2.77 3.03 4.24
CA ALA A 24 -4.14 3.51 4.45
C ALA A 24 -5.16 2.66 3.68
N PHE A 25 -4.86 2.34 2.42
CA PHE A 25 -5.69 1.47 1.60
C PHE A 25 -5.80 0.07 2.20
N GLY A 26 -4.67 -0.51 2.59
CA GLY A 26 -4.59 -1.80 3.25
C GLY A 26 -5.39 -1.84 4.55
N SER A 27 -5.22 -0.85 5.42
CA SER A 27 -5.96 -0.74 6.69
C SER A 27 -7.46 -0.57 6.48
N ALA A 28 -7.90 0.21 5.49
CA ALA A 28 -9.32 0.35 5.17
C ALA A 28 -9.92 -0.98 4.69
N PHE A 29 -9.20 -1.68 3.80
CA PHE A 29 -9.61 -3.00 3.34
C PHE A 29 -9.62 -4.03 4.47
N GLY A 30 -8.57 -4.03 5.29
CA GLY A 30 -8.47 -4.91 6.44
C GLY A 30 -9.56 -4.64 7.46
N LEU A 31 -9.90 -3.39 7.77
CA LEU A 31 -11.02 -3.06 8.64
C LEU A 31 -12.35 -3.57 8.10
N LEU A 32 -12.61 -3.45 6.79
CA LEU A 32 -13.81 -4.01 6.17
C LEU A 32 -13.87 -5.53 6.35
N PHE A 33 -12.76 -6.23 6.08
CA PHE A 33 -12.65 -7.67 6.32
C PHE A 33 -12.81 -8.00 7.82
N GLY A 34 -12.20 -7.21 8.68
CA GLY A 34 -12.29 -7.30 10.13
C GLY A 34 -13.72 -7.13 10.61
N VAL A 35 -14.52 -6.23 10.03
CA VAL A 35 -15.94 -6.03 10.37
C VAL A 35 -16.74 -7.28 10.01
N VAL A 36 -16.48 -7.88 8.85
CA VAL A 36 -17.17 -9.12 8.43
C VAL A 36 -16.83 -10.27 9.37
N VAL A 37 -15.54 -10.47 9.67
CA VAL A 37 -15.09 -11.56 10.55
C VAL A 37 -15.51 -11.30 12.00
N GLY A 38 -15.27 -10.11 12.52
CA GLY A 38 -15.62 -9.73 13.89
C GLY A 38 -17.13 -9.69 14.11
N GLY A 39 -17.93 -9.33 13.10
CA GLY A 39 -19.39 -9.47 13.15
C GLY A 39 -19.84 -10.94 13.20
N LEU A 40 -19.12 -11.86 12.54
CA LEU A 40 -19.39 -13.30 12.62
C LEU A 40 -19.16 -13.87 14.03
N PHE A 41 -18.23 -13.28 14.78
CA PHE A 41 -17.88 -13.68 16.15
C PHE A 41 -18.45 -12.74 17.22
N ASP A 42 -19.28 -11.76 16.84
CA ASP A 42 -19.80 -10.68 17.69
C ASP A 42 -18.73 -10.03 18.59
N ASN A 43 -17.53 -9.85 18.03
CA ASN A 43 -16.34 -9.39 18.75
C ASN A 43 -15.69 -8.21 18.03
N ALA A 44 -15.97 -7.01 18.54
CA ALA A 44 -15.38 -5.76 18.05
C ALA A 44 -13.85 -5.69 18.24
N GLY A 45 -13.28 -6.40 19.22
CA GLY A 45 -11.83 -6.49 19.40
C GLY A 45 -11.15 -7.22 18.25
N LEU A 46 -11.79 -8.27 17.72
CA LEU A 46 -11.31 -9.00 16.54
C LEU A 46 -11.34 -8.12 15.28
N VAL A 47 -12.34 -7.23 15.14
CA VAL A 47 -12.43 -6.29 14.01
C VAL A 47 -11.18 -5.42 13.92
N VAL A 48 -10.82 -4.79 15.04
CA VAL A 48 -9.70 -3.84 15.08
C VAL A 48 -8.37 -4.58 14.99
N ALA A 49 -8.22 -5.69 15.72
CA ALA A 49 -6.97 -6.45 15.75
C ALA A 49 -6.65 -7.09 14.39
N LEU A 50 -7.58 -7.85 13.82
CA LEU A 50 -7.37 -8.48 12.50
C LEU A 50 -7.34 -7.43 11.40
N GLY A 51 -8.25 -6.45 11.46
CA GLY A 51 -8.38 -5.48 10.38
C GLY A 51 -7.19 -4.55 10.24
N LEU A 52 -6.66 -4.03 11.34
CA LEU A 52 -5.47 -3.18 11.29
C LEU A 52 -4.20 -3.98 11.05
N SER A 53 -4.06 -5.16 11.66
CA SER A 53 -2.86 -6.01 11.51
C SER A 53 -2.72 -6.55 10.08
N LEU A 54 -3.74 -7.26 9.59
CA LEU A 54 -3.69 -7.86 8.25
C LEU A 54 -3.81 -6.79 7.18
N GLY A 55 -4.65 -5.78 7.40
CA GLY A 55 -4.84 -4.68 6.45
C GLY A 55 -3.56 -3.90 6.19
N SER A 56 -2.94 -3.36 7.25
CA SER A 56 -1.70 -2.59 7.09
C SER A 56 -0.58 -3.43 6.48
N GLY A 57 -0.46 -4.70 6.91
CA GLY A 57 0.53 -5.63 6.39
C GLY A 57 0.35 -5.93 4.90
N LEU A 58 -0.88 -6.19 4.45
CA LEU A 58 -1.21 -6.38 3.04
C LEU A 58 -0.94 -5.13 2.21
N GLY A 59 -1.24 -3.95 2.75
CA GLY A 59 -0.91 -2.67 2.13
C GLY A 59 0.59 -2.52 1.87
N VAL A 60 1.42 -2.78 2.89
CA VAL A 60 2.89 -2.75 2.76
C VAL A 60 3.39 -3.81 1.78
N ALA A 61 2.88 -5.03 1.84
CA ALA A 61 3.27 -6.10 0.93
C ALA A 61 2.95 -5.75 -0.53
N ALA A 62 1.75 -5.20 -0.79
CA ALA A 62 1.36 -4.77 -2.12
C ALA A 62 2.24 -3.62 -2.63
N TRP A 63 2.53 -2.63 -1.79
CA TRP A 63 3.49 -1.57 -2.15
C TRP A 63 4.88 -2.14 -2.47
N ALA A 64 5.38 -3.06 -1.65
CA ALA A 64 6.68 -3.68 -1.85
C ALA A 64 6.75 -4.46 -3.17
N VAL A 65 5.67 -5.11 -3.60
CA VAL A 65 5.63 -5.86 -4.87
C VAL A 65 5.53 -4.92 -6.07
N PHE A 66 4.64 -3.92 -6.03
CA PHE A 66 4.33 -3.10 -7.21
C PHE A 66 5.23 -1.85 -7.36
N ILE A 67 5.72 -1.31 -6.25
CA ILE A 67 6.42 -0.03 -6.20
C ILE A 67 7.86 -0.19 -5.75
N GLY A 68 8.15 -1.10 -4.81
CA GLY A 68 9.50 -1.38 -4.32
C GLY A 68 10.53 -1.53 -5.46
N PRO A 69 10.30 -2.43 -6.44
CA PRO A 69 11.18 -2.60 -7.60
C PRO A 69 11.33 -1.34 -8.46
N ARG A 70 10.25 -0.54 -8.60
CA ARG A 70 10.23 0.67 -9.42
C ARG A 70 11.01 1.83 -8.77
N ARG A 71 11.08 1.88 -7.45
CA ARG A 71 11.91 2.84 -6.70
C ARG A 71 13.38 2.42 -6.68
N ASN A 72 13.66 1.13 -6.49
CA ASN A 72 15.03 0.64 -6.45
C ASN A 72 15.76 0.81 -7.80
N ALA A 73 15.04 0.64 -8.91
CA ALA A 73 15.58 0.87 -10.26
C ALA A 73 15.86 2.36 -10.57
N ARG A 74 15.36 3.30 -9.75
CA ARG A 74 15.57 4.75 -9.92
C ARG A 74 16.74 5.32 -9.12
N GLY A 75 17.39 4.52 -8.27
CA GLY A 75 18.63 4.93 -7.58
C GLY A 75 18.44 6.03 -6.52
N GLU A 76 17.26 6.13 -5.92
CA GLU A 76 17.02 7.00 -4.77
C GLU A 76 17.48 6.25 -3.51
N SER A 77 18.77 6.38 -3.18
CA SER A 77 19.36 5.93 -1.90
C SER A 77 19.52 7.06 -0.90
#